data_AF-A0A3M6Y7M4-F1
#
_entry.id   AF-A0A3M6Y7M4-F1
#
_cell.length_a   1.000
_cell.length_b   1.000
_cell.length_c   1.000
_cell.angle_alpha   90.00
_cell.angle_beta   90.00
_cell.angle_gamma   90.00
#
_symmetry.space_group_name_H-M   'P 1'
#
loop_
_entity.id
_entity.type
_entity.pdbx_description
1 polymer ?
#
loop_
_entity_poly.entity_id
_entity_poly.type
_entity_poly.pdbx_seq_one_letter_code
_entity_poly.pdbx_strand_id
1 'polypeptide(L)'
;MATCLVFIKYTYGTYLSPPGDPIPFDGPSRFDERLSLPMQLGLTAALGAFLMVAFSLAHSAFAIVCAPLAPSPFAFFPPLYTTRIWDITSVRAFWSYGWHRLFARLFLVYGVWPGEWLERKLTGKAPHQRADIGKVIGGFLSSAFVHSFSVRSVLAGDWSKARGEGIFFISNGVAVVVEEIVNGIAIACRKKAGWPLYSWYDPLVGRIWWIAVLLFSGRNFARGWVNAGLVGEMAGT
;
A
#
# COMPACT_ATOMS: atom_id res chain seq x y z
N MET A 1 0.75 10.31 -15.00
CA MET A 1 -0.24 11.14 -14.28
C MET A 1 -1.48 11.40 -15.13
N ALA A 2 -1.36 12.04 -16.30
CA ALA A 2 -2.50 12.38 -17.17
C ALA A 2 -3.37 11.17 -17.52
N THR A 3 -2.78 10.04 -17.94
CA THR A 3 -3.52 8.82 -18.26
C THR A 3 -4.33 8.28 -17.07
N CYS A 4 -3.77 8.31 -15.86
CA CYS A 4 -4.47 7.88 -14.64
C CYS A 4 -5.66 8.80 -14.35
N LEU A 5 -5.47 10.12 -14.46
CA LEU A 5 -6.54 11.09 -14.26
C LEU A 5 -7.66 10.97 -15.30
N VAL A 6 -7.31 10.75 -16.57
CA VAL A 6 -8.30 10.48 -17.63
C VAL A 6 -9.11 9.24 -17.31
N PHE A 7 -8.44 8.14 -16.90
CA PHE A 7 -9.14 6.92 -16.51
C PHE A 7 -10.04 7.13 -15.29
N ILE A 8 -9.54 7.80 -14.25
CA ILE A 8 -10.31 8.12 -13.03
C ILE A 8 -11.55 8.96 -13.39
N LYS A 9 -11.37 10.03 -14.17
CA LYS A 9 -12.46 10.91 -14.60
C LYS A 9 -13.49 10.17 -15.45
N TYR A 10 -13.03 9.32 -16.37
CA TYR A 10 -13.90 8.46 -17.18
C TYR A 10 -14.69 7.49 -16.30
N THR A 11 -14.02 6.74 -15.43
CA THR A 11 -14.71 5.80 -14.53
C THR A 11 -15.71 6.51 -13.63
N TYR A 12 -15.35 7.68 -13.10
CA TYR A 12 -16.22 8.47 -12.25
C TYR A 12 -17.46 8.96 -13.00
N GLY A 13 -17.30 9.69 -14.10
CA GLY A 13 -18.40 10.29 -14.84
C GLY A 13 -19.27 9.29 -15.62
N THR A 14 -18.74 8.11 -15.98
CA THR A 14 -19.52 7.10 -16.71
C THR A 14 -20.23 6.13 -15.78
N TYR A 15 -19.61 5.73 -14.66
CA TYR A 15 -20.14 4.66 -13.82
C TYR A 15 -20.49 5.10 -12.40
N LEU A 16 -19.65 5.91 -11.75
CA LEU A 16 -19.83 6.22 -10.33
C LEU A 16 -20.80 7.38 -10.10
N SER A 17 -20.86 8.37 -10.99
CA SER A 17 -21.77 9.52 -10.89
C SER A 17 -22.20 9.99 -12.28
N PRO A 18 -22.93 9.15 -13.04
CA PRO A 18 -23.42 9.54 -14.36
C PRO A 18 -24.38 10.74 -14.29
N PRO A 19 -24.54 11.50 -15.38
CA PRO A 19 -25.50 12.59 -15.43
C PRO A 19 -26.92 12.11 -15.06
N GLY A 20 -27.58 12.82 -14.14
CA GLY A 20 -28.91 12.47 -13.63
C GLY A 20 -28.91 11.47 -12.46
N ASP A 21 -27.74 11.10 -11.94
CA ASP A 21 -27.66 10.24 -10.75
C ASP A 21 -28.21 10.95 -9.50
N PRO A 22 -29.19 10.38 -8.79
CA PRO A 22 -29.77 11.00 -7.61
C PRO A 22 -28.74 11.13 -6.48
N ILE A 23 -28.82 12.26 -5.76
CA ILE A 23 -28.05 12.56 -4.56
C ILE A 23 -29.04 12.72 -3.39
N PRO A 24 -28.87 11.99 -2.27
CA PRO A 24 -27.76 11.06 -1.96
C PRO A 24 -27.94 9.66 -2.56
N PHE A 25 -26.85 8.90 -2.60
CA PHE A 25 -26.88 7.48 -2.98
C PHE A 25 -27.18 6.60 -1.77
N ASP A 26 -28.23 5.81 -1.84
CA ASP A 26 -28.74 4.99 -0.73
C ASP A 26 -28.20 3.54 -0.70
N GLY A 27 -27.24 3.19 -1.59
CA GLY A 27 -26.64 1.86 -1.63
C GLY A 27 -25.41 1.70 -0.71
N PRO A 28 -25.01 0.47 -0.36
CA PRO A 28 -23.83 0.20 0.46
C PRO A 28 -22.51 0.72 -0.13
N SER A 29 -22.33 0.71 -1.46
CA SER A 29 -21.09 1.16 -2.10
C SER A 29 -21.23 1.27 -3.63
N ARG A 30 -21.13 2.50 -4.17
CA ARG A 30 -21.10 2.74 -5.64
C ARG A 30 -19.98 1.96 -6.32
N PHE A 31 -18.87 1.75 -5.62
CA PHE A 31 -17.72 1.01 -6.13
C PHE A 31 -18.02 -0.47 -6.36
N ASP A 32 -18.72 -1.13 -5.45
CA ASP A 32 -19.01 -2.57 -5.58
C ASP A 32 -20.22 -2.85 -6.47
N GLU A 33 -21.20 -1.96 -6.46
CA GLU A 33 -22.45 -2.14 -7.21
C GLU A 33 -22.31 -1.79 -8.70
N ARG A 34 -21.53 -0.75 -9.03
CA ARG A 34 -21.50 -0.21 -10.39
C ARG A 34 -20.27 -0.58 -11.21
N LEU A 35 -19.20 -1.03 -10.57
CA LEU A 35 -17.96 -1.40 -11.26
C LEU A 35 -17.82 -2.92 -11.31
N SER A 36 -17.57 -3.46 -12.51
CA SER A 36 -17.12 -4.84 -12.65
C SER A 36 -15.74 -5.02 -12.02
N LEU A 37 -15.35 -6.27 -11.69
CA LEU A 37 -14.05 -6.53 -11.07
C LEU A 37 -12.86 -5.96 -11.87
N PRO A 38 -12.78 -6.08 -13.22
CA PRO A 38 -11.75 -5.41 -14.00
C PRO A 38 -11.72 -3.89 -13.83
N MET A 39 -12.89 -3.22 -13.81
CA MET A 39 -12.94 -1.77 -13.56
C MET A 39 -12.54 -1.42 -12.13
N GLN A 40 -12.91 -2.23 -11.14
CA GLN A 40 -12.47 -2.02 -9.75
C GLN A 40 -10.95 -2.12 -9.62
N LEU A 41 -10.34 -3.14 -10.23
CA LEU A 41 -8.88 -3.32 -10.24
C LEU A 41 -8.19 -2.21 -11.05
N GLY A 42 -8.76 -1.83 -12.20
CA GLY A 42 -8.27 -0.74 -13.05
C GLY A 42 -8.30 0.61 -12.33
N LEU A 43 -9.40 0.93 -11.64
CA LEU A 43 -9.53 2.15 -10.85
C LEU A 43 -8.56 2.13 -9.67
N THR A 44 -8.42 0.99 -8.99
CA THR A 44 -7.44 0.82 -7.91
C THR A 44 -6.00 1.04 -8.41
N ALA A 45 -5.65 0.48 -9.56
CA ALA A 45 -4.34 0.69 -10.19
C ALA A 45 -4.11 2.15 -10.59
N ALA A 46 -5.12 2.79 -11.19
CA ALA A 46 -5.05 4.19 -11.60
C ALA A 46 -4.89 5.13 -10.40
N LEU A 47 -5.64 4.90 -9.31
CA LEU A 47 -5.51 5.65 -8.06
C LEU A 47 -4.14 5.44 -7.41
N GLY A 48 -3.66 4.19 -7.33
CA GLY A 48 -2.33 3.89 -6.79
C GLY A 48 -1.21 4.56 -7.59
N ALA A 49 -1.25 4.45 -8.92
CA ALA A 49 -0.28 5.10 -9.80
C ALA A 49 -0.35 6.63 -9.73
N PHE A 50 -1.56 7.20 -9.63
CA PHE A 50 -1.75 8.62 -9.39
C PHE A 50 -1.10 9.05 -8.08
N LEU A 51 -1.38 8.36 -6.97
CA LEU A 51 -0.83 8.64 -5.64
C LEU A 51 0.70 8.60 -5.65
N MET A 52 1.28 7.59 -6.30
CA MET A 52 2.73 7.49 -6.39
C MET A 52 3.34 8.72 -7.06
N VAL A 53 2.76 9.16 -8.18
CA VAL A 53 3.25 10.34 -8.90
C VAL A 53 2.99 11.62 -8.11
N ALA A 54 1.80 11.77 -7.52
CA ALA A 54 1.42 12.94 -6.73
C ALA A 54 2.35 13.12 -5.52
N PHE A 55 2.61 12.04 -4.75
CA PHE A 55 3.56 12.09 -3.64
C PHE A 55 4.98 12.38 -4.09
N SER A 56 5.42 11.80 -5.21
CA SER A 56 6.74 12.10 -5.78
C SER A 56 6.89 13.59 -6.09
N LEU A 57 5.89 14.15 -6.78
CA LEU A 57 5.89 15.53 -7.22
C LEU A 57 5.84 16.48 -6.02
N ALA A 58 4.90 16.27 -5.10
CA ALA A 58 4.74 17.09 -3.90
C ALA A 58 6.00 17.06 -3.02
N HIS A 59 6.56 15.87 -2.78
CA HIS A 59 7.79 15.73 -1.99
C HIS A 59 8.99 16.40 -2.69
N SER A 60 9.14 16.23 -4.00
CA SER A 60 10.26 16.82 -4.74
C SER A 60 10.14 18.35 -4.79
N ALA A 61 8.93 18.88 -5.00
CA ALA A 61 8.68 20.32 -4.96
C ALA A 61 8.96 20.89 -3.57
N PHE A 62 8.48 20.23 -2.52
CA PHE A 62 8.77 20.63 -1.13
C PHE A 62 10.28 20.59 -0.84
N ALA A 63 10.96 19.53 -1.25
CA ALA A 63 12.41 19.39 -1.09
C ALA A 63 13.18 20.49 -1.83
N ILE A 64 12.75 20.89 -3.04
CA ILE A 64 13.38 21.99 -3.79
C ILE A 64 13.20 23.31 -3.06
N VAL A 65 11.98 23.62 -2.60
CA VAL A 65 11.68 24.87 -1.88
C VAL A 65 12.43 24.94 -0.55
N CYS A 66 12.51 23.83 0.17
CA CYS A 66 13.14 23.76 1.49
C CYS A 66 14.64 23.40 1.45
N ALA A 67 15.22 23.08 0.28
CA ALA A 67 16.64 22.74 0.15
C ALA A 67 17.58 23.80 0.76
N PRO A 68 17.34 25.12 0.61
CA PRO A 68 18.19 26.14 1.23
C PRO A 68 18.19 26.10 2.76
N LEU A 69 17.16 25.53 3.39
CA LEU A 69 17.04 25.41 4.85
C LEU A 69 17.68 24.13 5.39
N ALA A 70 18.08 23.21 4.52
CA ALA A 70 18.62 21.92 4.92
C ALA A 70 20.17 21.93 4.86
N PRO A 71 20.87 21.65 5.97
CA PRO A 71 22.34 21.54 5.95
C PRO A 71 22.82 20.35 5.11
N SER A 72 21.96 19.36 4.86
CA SER A 72 22.18 18.28 3.90
C SER A 72 20.84 17.87 3.27
N PRO A 73 20.52 18.35 2.05
CA PRO A 73 19.24 18.09 1.40
C PRO A 73 18.91 16.60 1.28
N PHE A 74 19.89 15.73 1.01
CA PHE A 74 19.64 14.28 0.89
C PHE A 74 19.41 13.57 2.24
N ALA A 75 19.94 14.11 3.35
CA ALA A 75 19.69 13.56 4.68
C ALA A 75 18.30 13.95 5.21
N PHE A 76 17.84 15.15 4.86
CA PHE A 76 16.54 15.71 5.27
C PHE A 76 15.40 15.33 4.32
N PHE A 77 15.67 15.25 3.02
CA PHE A 77 14.73 14.90 1.96
C PHE A 77 15.23 13.69 1.16
N PRO A 78 15.28 12.50 1.80
CA PRO A 78 15.70 11.30 1.10
C PRO A 78 14.74 10.98 -0.06
N PRO A 79 15.22 10.31 -1.14
CA PRO A 79 14.36 9.86 -2.23
C PRO A 79 13.16 9.08 -1.70
N LEU A 80 11.97 9.46 -2.17
CA LEU A 80 10.72 8.88 -1.71
C LEU A 80 10.57 7.42 -2.14
N TYR A 81 11.13 7.06 -3.31
CA TYR A 81 11.24 5.69 -3.83
C TYR A 81 12.71 5.35 -4.04
N THR A 82 13.15 4.18 -3.56
CA THR A 82 14.55 3.74 -3.67
C THR A 82 14.77 2.69 -4.74
N THR A 83 13.69 2.08 -5.24
CA THR A 83 13.74 1.04 -6.27
C THR A 83 12.66 1.29 -7.31
N ARG A 84 12.96 1.02 -8.57
CA ARG A 84 11.98 1.16 -9.65
C ARG A 84 10.90 0.09 -9.49
N ILE A 85 9.65 0.44 -9.76
CA ILE A 85 8.51 -0.45 -9.48
C ILE A 85 8.59 -1.79 -10.25
N TRP A 86 9.18 -1.80 -11.45
CA TRP A 86 9.38 -3.01 -12.25
C TRP A 86 10.50 -3.92 -11.73
N ASP A 87 11.39 -3.42 -10.87
CA ASP A 87 12.45 -4.22 -10.24
C ASP A 87 11.97 -4.90 -8.94
N ILE A 88 10.76 -4.57 -8.48
CA ILE A 88 10.14 -5.19 -7.29
C ILE A 88 9.62 -6.58 -7.63
N THR A 89 9.97 -7.56 -6.80
CA THR A 89 9.62 -8.97 -6.98
C THR A 89 8.95 -9.57 -5.74
N SER A 90 8.55 -8.77 -4.76
CA SER A 90 7.88 -9.27 -3.56
C SER A 90 7.05 -8.19 -2.88
N VAL A 91 6.05 -8.59 -2.11
CA VAL A 91 5.22 -7.67 -1.31
C VAL A 91 6.10 -6.96 -0.28
N ARG A 92 7.02 -7.70 0.37
CA ARG A 92 7.98 -7.10 1.31
C ARG A 92 8.83 -6.02 0.64
N ALA A 93 9.35 -6.29 -0.56
CA ALA A 93 10.19 -5.36 -1.29
C ALA A 93 9.40 -4.12 -1.75
N PHE A 94 8.15 -4.29 -2.16
CA PHE A 94 7.26 -3.17 -2.47
C PHE A 94 7.17 -2.20 -1.29
N TRP A 95 6.79 -2.69 -0.10
CA TRP A 95 6.61 -1.82 1.07
C TRP A 95 7.91 -1.28 1.65
N SER A 96 9.05 -1.96 1.42
CA SER A 96 10.35 -1.52 1.92
C SER A 96 11.04 -0.50 1.00
N TYR A 97 10.85 -0.61 -0.32
CA TYR A 97 11.64 0.12 -1.32
C TYR A 97 10.84 0.71 -2.47
N GLY A 98 9.71 0.09 -2.83
CA GLY A 98 8.86 0.48 -3.95
C GLY A 98 7.79 1.52 -3.61
N TRP A 99 7.37 1.60 -2.34
CA TRP A 99 6.41 2.58 -1.85
C TRP A 99 7.10 3.76 -1.14
N HIS A 100 6.36 4.83 -0.86
CA HIS A 100 6.91 6.05 -0.30
C HIS A 100 7.63 5.81 1.03
N ARG A 101 8.78 6.44 1.23
CA ARG A 101 9.55 6.38 2.48
C ARG A 101 9.23 7.49 3.48
N LEU A 102 8.22 8.33 3.19
CA LEU A 102 7.84 9.48 4.01
C LEU A 102 7.65 9.12 5.49
N PHE A 103 6.96 8.01 5.76
CA PHE A 103 6.71 7.51 7.12
C PHE A 103 7.59 6.33 7.53
N ALA A 104 8.64 5.99 6.75
CA ALA A 104 9.44 4.80 7.01
C ALA A 104 10.11 4.83 8.40
N ARG A 105 10.65 5.99 8.81
CA ARG A 105 11.25 6.15 10.15
C ARG A 105 10.21 6.05 11.26
N LEU A 106 9.03 6.64 11.06
CA LEU A 106 7.92 6.57 12.01
C LEU A 106 7.54 5.10 12.27
N PHE A 107 7.29 4.33 11.22
CA PHE A 107 6.89 2.93 11.35
C PHE A 107 8.03 2.03 11.82
N LEU A 108 9.29 2.36 11.51
CA LEU A 108 10.44 1.64 12.07
C LEU A 108 10.48 1.76 13.60
N VAL A 109 10.44 2.99 14.11
CA VAL A 109 10.60 3.27 15.54
C VAL A 109 9.37 2.84 16.34
N TYR A 110 8.16 3.13 15.84
CA TYR A 110 6.93 2.94 16.60
C TYR A 110 6.15 1.67 16.23
N GLY A 111 6.53 0.97 15.16
CA GLY A 111 5.91 -0.28 14.74
C GLY A 111 6.88 -1.46 14.79
N VAL A 112 7.96 -1.38 14.00
CA VAL A 112 8.91 -2.48 13.80
C VAL A 112 9.66 -2.82 15.08
N TRP A 113 10.22 -1.83 15.79
CA TRP A 113 10.98 -2.08 17.03
C TRP A 113 10.12 -2.67 18.16
N PRO A 114 8.93 -2.14 18.48
CA PRO A 114 8.05 -2.76 19.47
C PRO A 114 7.59 -4.15 19.05
N GLY A 115 7.28 -4.35 17.76
CA GLY A 115 6.88 -5.66 17.23
C GLY A 115 8.00 -6.70 17.32
N GLU A 116 9.24 -6.32 16.99
CA GLU A 116 10.43 -7.15 17.21
C GLU A 116 10.60 -7.52 18.68
N TRP A 117 10.51 -6.53 19.58
CA TRP A 117 10.64 -6.76 21.01
C TRP A 117 9.58 -7.73 21.52
N LEU A 118 8.32 -7.58 21.09
CA LEU A 118 7.21 -8.45 21.50
C LEU A 118 7.41 -9.89 21.01
N GLU A 119 7.78 -10.09 19.75
CA GLU A 119 8.06 -11.44 19.22
C GLU A 119 9.18 -12.10 20.02
N ARG A 120 10.28 -11.39 20.27
CA ARG A 120 11.42 -11.91 21.04
C ARG A 120 11.00 -12.31 22.45
N LYS A 121 10.19 -11.47 23.11
CA LYS A 121 9.70 -11.74 24.46
C LYS A 121 8.78 -12.96 24.51
N LEU A 122 7.90 -13.13 23.53
CA LEU A 122 6.95 -14.26 23.47
C LEU A 122 7.60 -15.58 23.05
N THR A 123 8.58 -15.53 22.16
CA THR A 123 9.23 -16.73 21.59
C THR A 123 10.54 -17.11 22.29
N GLY A 124 11.03 -16.28 23.21
CA GLY A 124 12.33 -16.47 23.86
C GLY A 124 13.52 -16.33 22.91
N LYS A 125 13.33 -15.71 21.73
CA LYS A 125 14.37 -15.61 20.71
C LYS A 125 15.55 -14.75 21.18
N ALA A 126 16.76 -15.30 21.08
CA ALA A 126 17.99 -14.59 21.39
C ALA A 126 18.25 -13.42 20.41
N PRO A 127 19.04 -12.39 20.78
CA PRO A 127 19.26 -11.20 19.95
C PRO A 127 19.74 -11.49 18.52
N HIS A 128 20.55 -12.54 18.34
CA HIS A 128 21.09 -12.96 17.05
C HIS A 128 20.08 -13.69 16.16
N GLN A 129 18.94 -14.13 16.71
CA GLN A 129 17.88 -14.79 15.97
C GLN A 129 16.96 -13.77 15.31
N ARG A 130 16.47 -14.11 14.11
CA ARG A 130 15.56 -13.25 13.34
C ARG A 130 14.16 -13.22 13.95
N ALA A 131 13.62 -12.02 14.10
CA ALA A 131 12.27 -11.73 14.57
C ALA A 131 11.49 -11.03 13.45
N ASP A 132 11.36 -11.70 12.31
CA ASP A 132 10.84 -11.08 11.08
C ASP A 132 9.32 -10.93 11.09
N ILE A 133 8.60 -11.75 11.86
CA ILE A 133 7.12 -11.75 11.92
C ILE A 133 6.63 -10.55 12.72
N GLY A 134 7.17 -10.34 13.92
CA GLY A 134 6.85 -9.23 14.81
C GLY A 134 7.20 -7.89 14.18
N LYS A 135 8.33 -7.81 13.47
CA LYS A 135 8.71 -6.61 12.69
C LYS A 135 7.63 -6.23 11.67
N VAL A 136 7.18 -7.20 10.88
CA VAL A 136 6.17 -7.00 9.84
C VAL A 136 4.83 -6.62 10.48
N ILE A 137 4.36 -7.40 11.45
CA ILE A 137 3.08 -7.15 12.11
C ILE A 137 3.07 -5.77 12.78
N GLY A 138 4.11 -5.44 13.54
CA GLY A 138 4.23 -4.15 14.22
C GLY A 138 4.25 -2.97 13.24
N GLY A 139 5.02 -3.08 12.15
CA GLY A 139 5.06 -2.06 11.10
C GLY A 139 3.70 -1.83 10.42
N PHE A 140 3.02 -2.89 10.00
CA PHE A 140 1.73 -2.79 9.33
C PHE A 140 0.58 -2.39 10.26
N LEU A 141 0.58 -2.81 11.53
CA LEU A 141 -0.41 -2.36 12.52
C LEU A 141 -0.26 -0.87 12.83
N SER A 142 0.97 -0.40 13.01
CA SER A 142 1.24 1.03 13.21
C SER A 142 0.79 1.85 11.99
N SER A 143 1.09 1.37 10.77
CA SER A 143 0.62 1.99 9.53
C SER A 143 -0.91 2.00 9.44
N ALA A 144 -1.56 0.86 9.73
CA ALA A 144 -3.01 0.73 9.71
C ALA A 144 -3.68 1.73 10.65
N PHE A 145 -3.12 1.91 11.85
CA PHE A 145 -3.62 2.85 12.85
C PHE A 145 -3.51 4.30 12.37
N VAL A 146 -2.32 4.72 11.93
CA VAL A 146 -2.08 6.12 11.48
C VAL A 146 -2.98 6.48 10.29
N HIS A 147 -3.10 5.61 9.30
CA HIS A 147 -3.92 5.87 8.12
C HIS A 147 -5.41 5.86 8.45
N SER A 148 -5.91 4.84 9.16
CA SER A 148 -7.33 4.76 9.55
C SER A 148 -7.75 5.93 10.43
N PHE A 149 -6.88 6.37 11.34
CA PHE A 149 -7.15 7.53 12.20
C PHE A 149 -7.17 8.85 11.40
N SER A 150 -6.25 8.99 10.43
CA SER A 150 -6.20 10.17 9.56
C SER A 150 -7.46 10.25 8.69
N VAL A 151 -7.86 9.15 8.06
CA VAL A 151 -9.04 9.11 7.20
C VAL A 151 -10.34 9.23 7.97
N ARG A 152 -10.42 8.70 9.20
CA ARG A 152 -11.54 9.01 10.09
C ARG A 152 -11.79 10.52 10.22
N SER A 153 -10.73 11.31 10.30
CA SER A 153 -10.84 12.76 10.45
C SER A 153 -11.45 13.44 9.21
N VAL A 154 -11.21 12.87 8.02
CA VAL A 154 -11.79 13.34 6.74
C VAL A 154 -13.21 12.79 6.54
N LEU A 155 -13.55 11.66 7.15
CA LEU A 155 -14.84 10.98 7.03
C LEU A 155 -15.81 11.30 8.19
N ALA A 156 -15.76 12.53 8.71
CA ALA A 156 -16.64 13.01 9.79
C ALA A 156 -16.65 12.11 11.05
N GLY A 157 -15.56 11.39 11.33
CA GLY A 157 -15.42 10.57 12.53
C GLY A 157 -15.90 9.12 12.41
N ASP A 158 -16.39 8.68 11.24
CA ASP A 158 -16.99 7.34 11.04
C ASP A 158 -15.94 6.23 10.88
N TRP A 159 -15.85 5.36 11.91
CA TRP A 159 -14.96 4.20 11.93
C TRP A 159 -15.34 3.10 10.94
N SER A 160 -16.61 2.95 10.60
CA SER A 160 -17.08 1.93 9.66
C SER A 160 -16.51 2.21 8.27
N LYS A 161 -16.51 3.48 7.86
CA LYS A 161 -15.96 3.92 6.58
C LYS A 161 -14.43 3.90 6.57
N ALA A 162 -13.79 4.27 7.69
CA ALA A 162 -12.32 4.23 7.83
C ALA A 162 -11.73 2.80 7.91
N ARG A 163 -12.56 1.78 8.19
CA ARG A 163 -12.14 0.38 8.33
C ARG A 163 -11.42 -0.17 7.10
N GLY A 164 -11.75 0.31 5.91
CA GLY A 164 -11.18 -0.18 4.64
C GLY A 164 -9.66 -0.06 4.59
N GLU A 165 -9.09 1.03 5.09
CA GLU A 165 -7.64 1.24 5.10
C GLU A 165 -6.93 0.32 6.10
N GLY A 166 -7.53 0.15 7.29
CA GLY A 166 -7.03 -0.79 8.29
C GLY A 166 -6.98 -2.22 7.75
N ILE A 167 -8.05 -2.67 7.09
CA ILE A 167 -8.09 -3.98 6.42
C ILE A 167 -7.00 -4.08 5.37
N PHE A 168 -6.84 -3.06 4.52
CA PHE A 168 -5.81 -3.04 3.49
C PHE A 168 -4.40 -3.27 4.05
N PHE A 169 -3.98 -2.49 5.06
CA PHE A 169 -2.64 -2.63 5.63
C PHE A 169 -2.45 -3.95 6.38
N ILE A 170 -3.45 -4.40 7.13
CA ILE A 170 -3.39 -5.71 7.82
C ILE A 170 -3.26 -6.85 6.80
N SER A 171 -4.05 -6.85 5.73
CA SER A 171 -3.98 -7.85 4.67
C SER A 171 -2.60 -7.88 4.00
N ASN A 172 -1.97 -6.71 3.79
CA ASN A 172 -0.61 -6.64 3.25
C ASN A 172 0.44 -7.20 4.22
N GLY A 173 0.31 -6.91 5.53
CA GLY A 173 1.18 -7.51 6.55
C GLY A 173 1.08 -9.04 6.59
N VAL A 174 -0.15 -9.58 6.54
CA VAL A 174 -0.38 -11.02 6.43
C VAL A 174 0.21 -11.59 5.14
N ALA A 175 0.04 -10.91 4.01
CA ALA A 175 0.60 -11.33 2.73
C ALA A 175 2.14 -11.42 2.75
N VAL A 176 2.82 -10.51 3.45
CA VAL A 176 4.29 -10.58 3.65
C VAL A 176 4.68 -11.81 4.48
N VAL A 177 3.93 -12.14 5.53
CA VAL A 177 4.19 -13.33 6.35
C VAL A 177 3.97 -14.61 5.55
N VAL A 178 2.86 -14.69 4.79
CA VAL A 178 2.56 -15.82 3.91
C VAL A 178 3.64 -15.98 2.83
N GLU A 179 4.06 -14.88 2.20
CA GLU A 179 5.15 -14.85 1.22
C GLU A 179 6.44 -15.45 1.80
N GLU A 180 6.81 -15.04 3.02
CA GLU A 180 8.01 -15.57 3.69
C GLU A 180 7.92 -17.07 3.96
N ILE A 181 6.76 -17.56 4.43
CA ILE A 181 6.52 -18.97 4.70
C ILE A 181 6.61 -19.79 3.41
N VAL A 182 5.93 -19.34 2.35
CA VAL A 182 5.92 -20.02 1.04
C VAL A 182 7.32 -20.06 0.44
N ASN A 183 8.06 -18.96 0.49
CA ASN A 183 9.45 -18.91 0.04
C ASN A 183 10.35 -19.86 0.85
N GLY A 184 10.18 -19.89 2.17
CA GLY A 184 10.90 -20.81 3.05
C GLY A 184 10.66 -22.28 2.70
N ILE A 185 9.40 -22.66 2.46
CA ILE A 185 9.01 -24.01 2.04
C ILE A 185 9.60 -24.32 0.65
N ALA A 186 9.47 -23.42 -0.32
CA ALA A 186 9.99 -23.60 -1.68
C ALA A 186 11.51 -23.82 -1.68
N ILE A 187 12.25 -23.02 -0.90
CA ILE A 187 13.70 -23.17 -0.72
C ILE A 187 14.04 -24.51 -0.07
N ALA A 188 13.31 -24.92 0.97
CA ALA A 188 13.54 -26.20 1.65
C ALA A 188 13.30 -27.40 0.71
N CYS A 189 12.23 -27.37 -0.09
CA CYS A 189 11.94 -28.38 -1.10
C CYS A 189 13.03 -28.45 -2.18
N ARG A 190 13.47 -27.30 -2.70
CA ARG A 190 14.56 -27.23 -3.69
C ARG A 190 15.88 -27.77 -3.13
N LYS A 191 16.23 -27.43 -1.89
CA LYS A 191 17.41 -28.00 -1.19
C LYS A 191 17.33 -29.52 -1.11
N LYS A 192 16.19 -30.07 -0.70
CA LYS A 192 15.98 -31.52 -0.59
C LYS A 192 16.06 -32.23 -1.94
N ALA A 193 15.60 -31.58 -3.00
CA ALA A 193 15.62 -32.12 -4.36
C ALA A 193 16.96 -31.91 -5.10
N GLY A 194 17.93 -31.22 -4.49
CA GLY A 194 19.19 -30.85 -5.16
C GLY A 194 19.01 -29.84 -6.31
N TRP A 195 17.90 -29.09 -6.31
CA TRP A 195 17.59 -28.11 -7.36
C TRP A 195 18.24 -26.75 -7.05
N PRO A 196 18.47 -25.91 -8.07
CA PRO A 196 18.88 -24.53 -7.88
C PRO A 196 17.94 -23.79 -6.91
N LEU A 197 18.49 -23.07 -5.94
CA LEU A 197 17.70 -22.32 -4.96
C LEU A 197 16.92 -21.18 -5.61
N TYR A 198 17.45 -20.66 -6.72
CA TYR A 198 16.86 -19.61 -7.51
C TYR A 198 16.56 -20.13 -8.92
N SER A 199 15.37 -19.82 -9.40
CA SER A 199 14.90 -20.15 -10.75
C SER A 199 14.57 -18.89 -11.54
N TRP A 200 14.67 -18.97 -12.86
CA TRP A 200 14.40 -17.84 -13.76
C TRP A 200 12.99 -17.24 -13.61
N TYR A 201 12.01 -18.05 -13.18
CA TYR A 201 10.62 -17.63 -13.01
C TYR A 201 10.33 -16.98 -11.65
N ASP A 202 11.24 -17.06 -10.66
CA ASP A 202 11.00 -16.53 -9.31
C ASP A 202 10.65 -15.03 -9.31
N PRO A 203 11.35 -14.15 -10.07
CA PRO A 203 10.98 -12.74 -10.17
C PRO A 203 9.60 -12.51 -10.78
N LEU A 204 9.21 -13.33 -11.76
CA LEU A 204 7.93 -13.19 -12.45
C LEU A 204 6.78 -13.57 -11.52
N VAL A 205 6.89 -14.72 -10.84
CA VAL A 205 5.91 -15.17 -9.84
C VAL A 205 5.77 -14.14 -8.73
N GLY A 206 6.90 -13.65 -8.22
CA GLY A 206 6.92 -12.62 -7.19
C GLY A 206 6.27 -11.30 -7.64
N ARG A 207 6.49 -10.88 -8.90
CA ARG A 207 5.81 -9.72 -9.50
C ARG A 207 4.30 -9.89 -9.58
N ILE A 208 3.85 -11.01 -10.12
CA ILE A 208 2.42 -11.33 -10.22
C ILE A 208 1.79 -11.33 -8.82
N TRP A 209 2.46 -11.93 -7.84
CA TRP A 209 2.01 -12.00 -6.46
C TRP A 209 1.84 -10.61 -5.84
N TRP A 210 2.88 -9.76 -5.86
CA TRP A 210 2.76 -8.47 -5.18
C TRP A 210 1.76 -7.53 -5.87
N ILE A 211 1.69 -7.56 -7.20
CA ILE A 211 0.68 -6.80 -7.96
C ILE A 211 -0.72 -7.27 -7.59
N ALA A 212 -0.95 -8.59 -7.57
CA ALA A 212 -2.24 -9.15 -7.19
C ALA A 212 -2.62 -8.75 -5.75
N VAL A 213 -1.72 -8.92 -4.79
CA VAL A 213 -1.95 -8.55 -3.39
C VAL A 213 -2.35 -7.07 -3.29
N LEU A 214 -1.60 -6.17 -3.92
CA LEU A 214 -1.90 -4.74 -3.85
C LEU A 214 -3.20 -4.37 -4.54
N LEU A 215 -3.48 -4.89 -5.75
CA LEU A 215 -4.69 -4.53 -6.46
C LEU A 215 -5.94 -5.08 -5.75
N PHE A 216 -5.89 -6.32 -5.26
CA PHE A 216 -7.06 -6.91 -4.58
C PHE A 216 -7.28 -6.29 -3.21
N SER A 217 -6.24 -6.12 -2.40
CA SER A 217 -6.38 -5.48 -1.08
C SER A 217 -6.69 -3.98 -1.22
N GLY A 218 -6.08 -3.30 -2.20
CA GLY A 218 -6.23 -1.88 -2.47
C GLY A 218 -7.63 -1.47 -2.91
N ARG A 219 -8.47 -2.42 -3.35
CA ARG A 219 -9.91 -2.18 -3.57
C ARG A 219 -10.61 -1.65 -2.32
N ASN A 220 -10.18 -2.05 -1.11
CA ASN A 220 -10.75 -1.50 0.13
C ASN A 220 -10.44 0.00 0.28
N PHE A 221 -9.26 0.42 -0.16
CA PHE A 221 -8.83 1.82 -0.18
C PHE A 221 -9.60 2.61 -1.24
N ALA A 222 -9.66 2.09 -2.47
CA ALA A 222 -10.41 2.70 -3.57
C ALA A 222 -11.91 2.84 -3.25
N ARG A 223 -12.51 1.81 -2.66
CA ARG A 223 -13.91 1.84 -2.17
C ARG A 223 -14.13 2.97 -1.16
N GLY A 224 -13.26 3.09 -0.17
CA GLY A 224 -13.31 4.16 0.83
C GLY A 224 -13.30 5.53 0.17
N TRP A 225 -12.40 5.74 -0.79
CA TRP A 225 -12.25 7.01 -1.51
C TRP A 225 -13.44 7.36 -2.41
N VAL A 226 -14.04 6.37 -3.06
CA VAL A 226 -15.27 6.57 -3.83
C VAL A 226 -16.41 6.99 -2.90
N ASN A 227 -16.59 6.28 -1.78
CA ASN A 227 -17.67 6.58 -0.82
C ASN A 227 -17.44 7.92 -0.08
N ALA A 228 -16.20 8.38 -0.01
CA ALA A 228 -15.82 9.67 0.57
C ALA A 228 -16.04 10.86 -0.37
N GLY A 229 -16.29 10.63 -1.66
CA GLY A 229 -16.34 11.69 -2.68
C GLY A 229 -14.97 12.13 -3.22
N LEU A 230 -13.86 11.65 -2.66
CA LEU A 230 -12.49 12.03 -3.07
C LEU A 230 -12.22 11.74 -4.55
N VAL A 231 -12.78 10.65 -5.08
CA VAL A 231 -12.65 10.33 -6.52
C VAL A 231 -13.36 11.37 -7.40
N GLY A 232 -14.45 11.97 -6.91
CA GLY A 232 -15.15 13.07 -7.57
C GLY A 232 -14.32 14.36 -7.56
N GLU A 233 -13.76 14.72 -6.41
CA GLU A 233 -12.87 15.87 -6.29
C GLU A 233 -11.68 15.76 -7.26
N MET A 234 -11.09 14.57 -7.37
CA MET A 234 -10.01 14.28 -8.32
C MET A 234 -10.46 14.32 -9.79
N ALA A 235 -11.72 14.01 -10.07
CA ALA A 235 -12.31 14.09 -11.41
C ALA A 235 -12.68 15.53 -11.81
N GLY A 236 -12.65 16.47 -10.85
CA GLY A 236 -12.98 17.89 -11.02
C GLY A 236 -14.46 18.19 -10.87
N THR A 237 -15.17 17.45 -10.01
CA THR A 237 -16.58 17.66 -9.67
C THR A 237 -16.76 17.92 -8.19
#